data_AF-K1TJ42-F1
#
_entry.id   AF-K1TJ42-F1
#
_cell.length_a   1.000
_cell.length_b   1.000
_cell.length_c   1.000
_cell.angle_alpha   90.00
_cell.angle_beta   90.00
_cell.angle_gamma   90.00
#
_symmetry.space_group_name_H-M   'P 1'
#
loop_
_entity.id
_entity.type
_entity.pdbx_description
1 polymer ?
#
loop_
_entity_poly.entity_id
_entity_poly.type
_entity_poly.pdbx_seq_one_letter_code
_entity_poly.pdbx_strand_id
1 'polypeptide(L)'
;MYAEAKHWTVTLLNYNETELGGVKEADFEIQGAGAYSRLKFESGVHRVQRVPETESGGRVHTSTATVAVLPEMEQAEVDIRPEDIEMQVYRSSGAGGQHINKTSSAVRLIHKPSGIVVACQEERSQVQNREKCMQMLASKLYQIEQARIESAVTSERRSQVGTGMRNERIRTYNFPQGRVTDH
;
A
#
# COMPACT_ATOMS: atom_id res chain seq x y z
N MET A 1 -0.02 -14.23 -25.62
CA MET A 1 0.74 -13.43 -24.63
C MET A 1 1.42 -14.34 -23.60
N TYR A 2 2.39 -13.84 -22.81
CA TYR A 2 3.10 -14.66 -21.80
C TYR A 2 2.17 -15.17 -20.68
N ALA A 3 1.32 -14.30 -20.13
CA ALA A 3 0.37 -14.67 -19.06
C ALA A 3 -0.66 -15.71 -19.54
N GLU A 4 -1.24 -15.53 -20.72
CA GLU A 4 -2.16 -16.50 -21.34
C GLU A 4 -1.51 -17.88 -21.52
N ALA A 5 -0.25 -17.92 -21.98
CA ALA A 5 0.50 -19.17 -22.14
C ALA A 5 0.82 -19.86 -20.81
N LYS A 6 0.72 -19.13 -19.69
CA LYS A 6 0.83 -19.66 -18.32
C LYS A 6 -0.53 -19.93 -17.67
N HIS A 7 -1.63 -19.74 -18.41
CA HIS A 7 -3.00 -19.83 -17.90
C HIS A 7 -3.25 -18.90 -16.70
N TRP A 8 -2.65 -17.71 -16.74
CA TRP A 8 -2.90 -16.66 -15.76
C TRP A 8 -3.93 -15.67 -16.28
N THR A 9 -4.79 -15.21 -15.37
CA THR A 9 -5.75 -14.15 -15.64
C THR A 9 -5.09 -12.81 -15.38
N VAL A 10 -5.27 -11.85 -16.29
CA VAL A 10 -4.76 -10.48 -16.14
C VAL A 10 -5.94 -9.53 -16.06
N THR A 11 -5.97 -8.72 -15.01
CA THR A 11 -6.99 -7.69 -14.80
C THR A 11 -6.30 -6.32 -14.81
N LEU A 12 -6.69 -5.44 -15.73
CA LEU A 12 -6.17 -4.08 -15.77
C LEU A 12 -6.84 -3.24 -14.68
N LEU A 13 -6.03 -2.66 -13.79
CA LEU A 13 -6.51 -1.82 -12.68
C LEU A 13 -6.45 -0.34 -13.04
N ASN A 14 -5.34 0.06 -13.66
CA ASN A 14 -5.08 1.44 -14.04
C ASN A 14 -4.25 1.49 -15.32
N TYR A 15 -4.50 2.50 -16.14
CA TYR A 15 -3.86 2.63 -17.43
C TYR A 15 -3.81 4.10 -17.85
N ASN A 16 -2.60 4.61 -18.04
CA ASN A 16 -2.33 6.00 -18.37
C ASN A 16 -1.60 6.07 -19.70
N GLU A 17 -2.27 6.63 -20.71
CA GLU A 17 -1.73 6.79 -22.06
C GLU A 17 -0.93 8.07 -22.22
N THR A 18 -0.01 8.06 -23.19
CA THR A 18 0.68 9.27 -23.65
C THR A 18 0.03 9.84 -24.91
N GLU A 19 0.07 11.16 -25.08
CA GLU A 19 -0.50 11.87 -26.24
C GLU A 19 0.02 11.37 -27.61
N LEU A 20 1.25 10.89 -27.65
CA LEU A 20 1.92 10.39 -28.87
C LEU A 20 1.72 8.87 -29.09
N GLY A 21 0.85 8.24 -28.31
CA GLY A 21 0.66 6.79 -28.31
C GLY A 21 1.66 6.06 -27.40
N GLY A 22 1.21 4.97 -26.80
CA GLY A 22 1.95 4.24 -25.77
C GLY A 22 1.43 4.52 -24.36
N VAL A 23 2.13 3.94 -23.38
CA VAL A 23 1.70 3.90 -21.98
C VAL A 23 2.73 4.59 -21.11
N LYS A 24 2.30 5.58 -20.34
CA LYS A 24 3.13 6.23 -19.34
C LYS A 24 3.26 5.33 -18.11
N GLU A 25 2.12 4.88 -17.59
CA GLU A 25 2.00 4.04 -16.40
C GLU A 25 0.82 3.07 -16.58
N ALA A 26 0.97 1.83 -16.13
CA ALA A 26 -0.12 0.87 -16.09
C ALA A 26 0.05 -0.05 -14.89
N ASP A 27 -1.05 -0.31 -14.20
CA ASP A 27 -1.13 -1.23 -13.07
C ASP A 27 -2.10 -2.35 -13.46
N PHE A 28 -1.67 -3.59 -13.27
CA PHE A 28 -2.46 -4.77 -13.58
C PHE A 28 -2.25 -5.83 -12.51
N GLU A 29 -3.31 -6.57 -12.24
CA GLU A 29 -3.32 -7.72 -11.35
C GLU A 29 -3.10 -8.99 -12.19
N ILE A 30 -2.27 -9.91 -11.69
CA ILE A 30 -2.05 -11.22 -12.30
C ILE A 30 -2.47 -12.29 -11.31
N GLN A 31 -3.54 -13.01 -11.65
CA GLN A 31 -4.05 -14.12 -10.86
C GLN A 31 -3.63 -15.44 -11.49
N GLY A 32 -2.91 -16.26 -10.73
CA GLY A 32 -2.51 -17.59 -11.17
C GLY A 32 -1.47 -18.23 -10.28
N ALA A 33 -1.45 -19.57 -10.28
CA ALA A 33 -0.52 -20.34 -9.46
C ALA A 33 0.94 -20.00 -9.81
N GLY A 34 1.71 -19.59 -8.80
CA GLY A 34 3.13 -19.27 -8.93
C GLY A 34 3.44 -17.99 -9.71
N ALA A 35 2.46 -17.11 -9.98
CA ALA A 35 2.66 -15.87 -10.72
C ALA A 35 3.77 -15.00 -10.12
N TYR A 36 3.65 -14.64 -8.84
CA TYR A 36 4.66 -13.84 -8.14
C TYR A 36 6.05 -14.50 -8.15
N SER A 37 6.12 -15.81 -7.89
CA SER A 37 7.40 -16.54 -7.83
C SER A 37 8.23 -16.46 -9.12
N ARG A 38 7.54 -16.34 -10.27
CA ARG A 38 8.17 -16.19 -11.58
C ARG A 38 8.43 -14.73 -11.93
N LEU A 39 7.48 -13.84 -11.66
CA LEU A 39 7.55 -12.44 -12.06
C LEU A 39 8.44 -11.59 -11.15
N LYS A 40 8.75 -12.03 -9.92
CA LYS A 40 9.62 -11.28 -9.00
C LYS A 40 11.01 -10.95 -9.56
N PHE A 41 11.48 -11.68 -10.58
CA PHE A 41 12.77 -11.41 -11.24
C PHE A 41 12.66 -10.39 -12.38
N GLU A 42 11.44 -9.99 -12.72
CA GLU A 42 11.16 -8.95 -13.70
C GLU A 42 11.11 -7.56 -13.05
N SER A 43 11.25 -7.45 -11.73
CA SER A 43 11.26 -6.16 -11.04
C SER A 43 12.60 -5.44 -11.24
N GLY A 44 12.57 -4.22 -11.75
CA GLY A 44 13.76 -3.39 -11.94
C GLY A 44 13.68 -2.47 -13.15
N VAL A 45 14.83 -1.94 -13.55
CA VAL A 45 14.95 -1.06 -14.72
C VAL A 45 15.26 -1.88 -15.97
N HIS A 46 14.40 -1.75 -16.98
CA HIS A 46 14.55 -2.33 -18.31
C HIS A 46 15.09 -1.26 -19.25
N ARG A 47 16.25 -1.51 -19.86
CA ARG A 47 16.88 -0.60 -20.81
C ARG A 47 16.58 -1.04 -22.24
N VAL A 48 16.15 -0.12 -23.10
CA VAL A 48 15.98 -0.39 -24.53
C VAL A 48 16.90 0.48 -25.38
N GLN A 49 17.49 -0.12 -26.41
CA GLN A 49 18.28 0.57 -27.43
C GLN A 49 17.66 0.32 -28.80
N ARG A 50 17.14 1.38 -29.42
CA ARG A 50 16.48 1.34 -30.72
C ARG A 50 16.55 2.70 -31.42
N VAL A 51 16.24 2.73 -32.72
CA VAL A 51 15.89 3.98 -33.42
C VAL A 51 14.40 4.22 -33.15
N PRO A 52 14.01 5.28 -32.42
CA PRO A 52 12.60 5.53 -32.12
C PRO A 52 11.89 6.13 -33.33
N GLU A 53 10.58 5.93 -33.41
CA GLU A 53 9.74 6.40 -34.52
C GLU A 53 9.72 7.94 -34.63
N THR A 54 9.94 8.63 -33.52
CA THR A 54 10.00 10.10 -33.46
C THR A 54 11.34 10.68 -33.93
N GLU A 55 12.34 9.84 -34.28
CA GLU A 55 13.68 10.27 -34.65
C GLU A 55 13.88 10.22 -36.18
N SER A 56 14.17 11.36 -36.80
CA SER A 56 14.33 11.45 -38.26
C SER A 56 15.73 11.06 -38.76
N GLY A 57 16.74 11.05 -37.88
CA GLY A 57 18.16 10.89 -38.26
C GLY A 57 18.70 9.45 -38.22
N GLY A 58 17.86 8.45 -37.93
CA GLY A 58 18.30 7.05 -37.82
C GLY A 58 19.24 6.77 -36.64
N ARG A 59 19.35 7.69 -35.67
CA ARG A 59 20.24 7.55 -34.52
C ARG A 59 19.62 6.60 -33.48
N VAL A 60 20.45 5.72 -32.92
CA VAL A 60 20.03 4.82 -31.84
C VAL A 60 19.93 5.60 -30.53
N HIS A 61 18.73 5.59 -29.93
CA HIS A 61 18.47 6.16 -28.61
C HIS A 61 18.43 5.06 -27.55
N THR A 62 18.73 5.46 -26.31
CA THR A 62 18.59 4.60 -25.14
C THR A 62 17.49 5.14 -24.24
N SER A 63 16.45 4.32 -24.03
CA SER A 63 15.35 4.62 -23.10
C SER A 63 15.32 3.61 -21.97
N THR A 64 14.62 3.95 -20.88
CA THR A 64 14.39 3.07 -19.73
C THR A 64 12.90 2.95 -19.46
N ALA A 65 12.51 1.81 -18.90
CA ALA A 65 11.19 1.57 -18.33
C ALA A 65 11.40 0.83 -17.00
N THR A 66 10.56 1.08 -16.02
CA THR A 66 10.68 0.45 -14.70
C THR A 66 9.50 -0.47 -14.46
N VAL A 67 9.78 -1.66 -13.95
CA VAL A 67 8.76 -2.65 -13.61
C VAL A 67 8.86 -2.91 -12.11
N ALA A 68 7.74 -2.82 -11.41
CA ALA A 68 7.62 -3.24 -10.01
C ALA A 68 6.68 -4.46 -9.96
N VAL A 69 7.08 -5.49 -9.22
CA VAL A 69 6.30 -6.70 -9.02
C VAL A 69 6.11 -6.89 -7.53
N LEU A 70 4.89 -6.67 -7.07
CA LEU A 70 4.51 -6.75 -5.68
C LEU A 70 3.55 -7.93 -5.49
N PRO A 71 3.63 -8.64 -4.35
CA PRO A 71 2.59 -9.59 -4.00
C PRO A 71 1.27 -8.84 -3.71
N GLU A 72 0.16 -9.58 -3.70
CA GLU A 72 -1.12 -9.06 -3.23
C GLU A 72 -0.96 -8.59 -1.78
N MET A 73 -1.47 -7.40 -1.47
CA MET A 73 -1.37 -6.84 -0.12
C MET A 73 -2.31 -7.59 0.84
N GLU A 74 -1.81 -7.90 2.03
CA GLU A 74 -2.66 -8.36 3.12
C GLU A 74 -3.57 -7.22 3.59
N GLN A 75 -4.82 -7.55 3.93
CA GLN A 75 -5.72 -6.58 4.55
C GLN A 75 -5.29 -6.34 5.99
N ALA A 76 -5.34 -5.07 6.43
CA ALA A 76 -5.08 -4.74 7.82
C ALA A 76 -6.15 -5.38 8.71
N GLU A 77 -5.78 -6.38 9.49
CA GLU A 77 -6.64 -7.01 10.48
C GLU A 77 -6.23 -6.55 11.88
N VAL A 78 -7.21 -6.14 12.68
CA VAL A 78 -6.97 -5.72 14.06
C VAL A 78 -7.75 -6.63 14.98
N ASP A 79 -7.05 -7.54 15.63
CA ASP A 79 -7.58 -8.31 16.74
C ASP A 79 -7.45 -7.49 18.03
N ILE A 80 -8.59 -7.16 18.65
CA ILE A 80 -8.65 -6.41 19.90
C ILE A 80 -9.08 -7.34 21.01
N ARG A 81 -8.10 -7.82 21.77
CA ARG A 81 -8.35 -8.68 22.91
C ARG A 81 -8.74 -7.87 24.15
N PRO A 82 -9.84 -8.20 24.85
CA PRO A 82 -10.28 -7.46 26.03
C PRO A 82 -9.22 -7.35 27.14
N GLU A 83 -8.36 -8.35 27.30
CA GLU A 83 -7.26 -8.39 28.28
C GLU A 83 -6.18 -7.32 28.07
N ASP A 84 -6.01 -6.88 26.82
CA ASP A 84 -5.04 -5.87 26.41
C ASP A 84 -5.55 -4.44 26.62
N ILE A 85 -6.83 -4.29 27.00
CA ILE A 85 -7.48 -3.00 27.22
C ILE A 85 -7.59 -2.70 28.71
N GLU A 86 -7.02 -1.58 29.13
CA GLU A 86 -7.30 -0.99 30.43
C GLU A 86 -8.42 0.05 30.31
N MET A 87 -9.51 -0.16 31.04
CA MET A 87 -10.65 0.75 31.09
C MET A 87 -10.60 1.60 32.36
N GLN A 88 -10.56 2.92 32.18
CA GLN A 88 -10.66 3.89 33.25
C GLN A 88 -11.97 4.66 33.15
N VAL A 89 -12.72 4.73 34.25
CA VAL A 89 -13.98 5.48 34.33
C VAL A 89 -13.75 6.70 35.20
N TYR A 90 -14.15 7.86 34.72
CA TYR A 90 -13.97 9.12 35.42
C TYR A 90 -15.18 10.03 35.25
N ARG A 91 -15.19 11.14 36.00
CA ARG A 91 -16.26 12.14 35.92
C ARG A 91 -16.12 12.95 34.64
N SER A 92 -17.22 13.10 33.92
CA SER A 92 -17.26 13.90 32.69
C SER A 92 -16.93 15.35 33.00
N SER A 93 -16.12 15.99 32.15
CA SER A 93 -15.74 17.40 32.30
C SER A 93 -16.71 18.28 31.49
N GLY A 94 -17.36 19.27 32.12
CA GLY A 94 -18.19 20.25 31.37
C GLY A 94 -19.17 21.03 32.25
N ALA A 95 -19.84 22.03 31.65
CA ALA A 95 -20.85 22.89 32.28
C ALA A 95 -22.19 22.17 32.50
N GLY A 96 -22.14 21.03 33.19
CA GLY A 96 -23.27 20.16 33.46
C GLY A 96 -23.95 20.44 34.78
N GLY A 97 -25.28 20.26 34.83
CA GLY A 97 -26.04 20.29 36.08
C GLY A 97 -25.62 19.20 37.08
N GLN A 98 -26.31 19.10 38.21
CA GLN A 98 -25.94 18.22 39.34
C GLN A 98 -25.63 16.76 38.96
N HIS A 99 -26.22 16.24 37.88
CA HIS A 99 -26.00 14.89 37.37
C HIS A 99 -24.56 14.65 36.87
N ILE A 100 -23.93 15.63 36.23
CA ILE A 100 -22.56 15.50 35.69
C ILE A 100 -21.52 15.47 36.82
N ASN A 101 -21.80 16.16 37.94
CA ASN A 101 -20.92 16.17 39.10
C ASN A 101 -21.00 14.88 39.95
N LYS A 102 -22.13 14.16 39.88
CA LYS A 102 -22.38 12.97 40.70
C LYS A 102 -22.12 11.65 39.95
N THR A 103 -22.40 11.58 38.66
CA THR A 103 -22.34 10.35 37.86
C THR A 103 -21.03 10.25 37.08
N SER A 104 -20.30 9.15 37.20
CA SER A 104 -19.08 8.89 36.41
C SER A 104 -19.45 8.16 35.12
N SER A 105 -19.73 8.92 34.05
CA SER A 105 -20.10 8.36 32.75
C SER A 105 -18.99 8.41 31.70
N ALA A 106 -17.92 9.18 31.91
CA ALA A 106 -16.80 9.26 30.97
C ALA A 106 -15.92 8.01 31.03
N VAL A 107 -15.53 7.51 29.86
CA VAL A 107 -14.71 6.31 29.70
C VAL A 107 -13.44 6.65 28.95
N ARG A 108 -12.31 6.17 29.45
CA ARG A 108 -11.02 6.15 28.76
C ARG A 108 -10.59 4.69 28.60
N LEU A 109 -10.17 4.32 27.40
CA LEU A 109 -9.57 3.03 27.12
C LEU A 109 -8.10 3.24 26.74
N ILE A 110 -7.25 2.37 27.27
CA ILE A 110 -5.81 2.32 26.98
C ILE A 110 -5.51 0.93 26.43
N HIS A 111 -4.99 0.87 25.21
CA HIS A 111 -4.50 -0.39 24.65
C HIS A 111 -3.04 -0.56 25.06
N LYS A 112 -2.76 -1.50 25.96
CA LYS A 112 -1.44 -1.68 26.57
C LYS A 112 -0.34 -1.97 25.54
N PRO A 113 -0.55 -2.84 24.52
CA PRO A 113 0.50 -3.17 23.56
C PRO A 113 0.92 -1.99 22.68
N SER A 114 -0.05 -1.17 22.23
CA SER A 114 0.24 -0.03 21.34
C SER A 114 0.42 1.30 22.06
N GLY A 115 0.06 1.37 23.35
CA GLY A 115 0.05 2.61 24.13
C GLY A 115 -1.03 3.62 23.72
N ILE A 116 -1.96 3.24 22.82
CA ILE A 116 -3.00 4.16 22.33
C ILE A 116 -4.02 4.40 23.42
N VAL A 117 -4.32 5.69 23.63
CA VAL A 117 -5.37 6.14 24.54
C VAL A 117 -6.50 6.77 23.75
N VAL A 118 -7.73 6.35 24.04
CA VAL A 118 -8.97 6.96 23.55
C VAL A 118 -9.89 7.27 24.71
N ALA A 119 -10.69 8.32 24.60
CA ALA A 119 -11.64 8.68 25.62
C ALA A 119 -12.92 9.25 24.99
N CYS A 120 -14.06 8.98 25.62
CA CYS A 120 -15.38 9.41 25.20
C CYS A 120 -16.22 9.77 26.43
N GLN A 121 -16.95 10.89 26.31
CA GLN A 121 -17.85 11.41 27.34
C GLN A 121 -19.11 12.05 26.75
N GLU A 122 -19.43 11.72 25.50
CA GLU A 122 -20.55 12.34 24.76
C GLU A 122 -21.91 11.90 25.32
N GLU A 123 -22.02 10.63 25.70
CA GLU A 123 -23.28 10.05 26.16
C GLU A 123 -23.44 10.14 27.67
N ARG A 124 -24.70 10.10 28.11
CA ARG A 124 -25.04 10.03 29.54
C ARG A 124 -24.74 8.65 30.14
N SER A 125 -24.72 7.60 29.31
CA SER A 125 -24.47 6.22 29.72
C SER A 125 -23.01 5.83 29.57
N GLN A 126 -22.45 5.21 30.61
CA GLN A 126 -21.10 4.64 30.58
C GLN A 126 -20.96 3.54 29.52
N VAL A 127 -21.98 2.71 29.31
CA VAL A 127 -21.93 1.60 28.35
C VAL A 127 -21.82 2.14 26.93
N GLN A 128 -22.61 3.16 26.59
CA GLN A 128 -22.56 3.78 25.26
C GLN A 128 -21.21 4.49 25.02
N ASN A 129 -20.67 5.18 26.03
CA ASN A 129 -19.34 5.77 25.94
C ASN A 129 -18.23 4.70 25.80
N ARG A 130 -18.37 3.53 26.45
CA ARG A 130 -17.45 2.40 26.27
C ARG A 130 -17.50 1.86 24.85
N GLU A 131 -18.69 1.65 24.28
CA GLU A 131 -18.85 1.17 22.90
C GLU A 131 -18.22 2.14 21.89
N LYS A 132 -18.48 3.45 22.04
CA LYS A 132 -17.84 4.49 21.23
C LYS A 132 -16.32 4.47 21.37
N CYS A 133 -15.79 4.37 22.59
CA CYS A 133 -14.35 4.24 22.81
C CYS A 133 -13.77 3.00 22.13
N MET A 134 -14.45 1.85 22.20
CA MET A 134 -14.00 0.63 21.50
C MET A 134 -13.94 0.83 19.99
N GLN A 135 -14.95 1.47 19.39
CA GLN A 135 -14.95 1.79 17.96
C GLN A 135 -13.82 2.76 17.58
N MET A 136 -13.60 3.80 18.38
CA MET A 136 -12.50 4.74 18.19
C MET A 136 -11.13 4.05 18.31
N LEU A 137 -10.98 3.14 19.28
CA LEU A 137 -9.76 2.38 19.47
C LEU A 137 -9.48 1.48 18.26
N ALA A 138 -10.49 0.75 17.81
CA ALA A 138 -10.40 -0.11 16.63
C ALA A 138 -10.02 0.68 15.38
N SER A 139 -10.68 1.81 15.16
CA SER A 139 -10.37 2.69 14.02
C SER A 139 -8.92 3.19 14.06
N LYS A 140 -8.42 3.62 15.22
CA LYS A 140 -7.03 4.08 15.35
C LYS A 140 -6.01 2.96 15.14
N LEU A 141 -6.25 1.78 15.71
CA LEU A 141 -5.38 0.62 15.53
C LEU A 141 -5.34 0.21 14.06
N TYR A 142 -6.49 0.19 13.38
CA TYR A 142 -6.60 -0.13 11.97
C TYR A 142 -5.82 0.85 11.10
N GLN A 143 -5.94 2.16 11.38
CA GLN A 143 -5.19 3.18 10.65
C GLN A 143 -3.67 3.01 10.79
N ILE A 144 -3.18 2.67 11.99
CA ILE A 144 -1.75 2.42 12.22
C ILE A 144 -1.28 1.19 11.46
N GLU A 145 -2.05 0.11 11.51
CA GLU A 145 -1.69 -1.13 10.84
C GLU A 145 -1.73 -0.98 9.32
N GLN A 146 -2.77 -0.32 8.80
CA GLN A 146 -2.86 0.04 7.39
C GLN A 146 -1.66 0.90 6.96
N ALA A 147 -1.33 1.95 7.71
CA ALA A 147 -0.17 2.80 7.41
C ALA A 147 1.15 2.02 7.44
N ARG A 148 1.28 1.04 8.35
CA ARG A 148 2.44 0.14 8.42
C ARG A 148 2.55 -0.68 7.14
N ILE A 149 1.47 -1.35 6.71
CA ILE A 149 1.42 -2.15 5.49
C ILE A 149 1.74 -1.29 4.25
N GLU A 150 1.07 -0.15 4.11
CA GLU A 150 1.28 0.78 2.99
C GLU A 150 2.72 1.30 2.93
N SER A 151 3.31 1.63 4.09
CA SER A 151 4.70 2.09 4.17
C SER A 151 5.69 1.00 3.75
N ALA A 152 5.45 -0.25 4.15
CA ALA A 152 6.28 -1.38 3.78
C ALA A 152 6.24 -1.60 2.26
N VAL A 153 5.05 -1.64 1.67
CA VAL A 153 4.89 -1.84 0.22
C VAL A 153 5.47 -0.67 -0.58
N THR A 154 5.27 0.57 -0.11
CA THR A 154 5.85 1.75 -0.76
C THR A 154 7.38 1.70 -0.73
N SER A 155 7.96 1.28 0.38
CA SER A 155 9.41 1.13 0.51
C SER A 155 9.95 0.02 -0.41
N GLU A 156 9.25 -1.11 -0.51
CA GLU A 156 9.61 -2.22 -1.38
C GLU A 156 9.53 -1.80 -2.85
N ARG A 157 8.44 -1.16 -3.27
CA ARG A 157 8.28 -0.60 -4.63
C ARG A 157 9.42 0.34 -4.98
N ARG A 158 9.76 1.27 -4.07
CA ARG A 158 10.87 2.21 -4.26
C ARG A 158 12.20 1.49 -4.42
N SER A 159 12.44 0.43 -3.65
CA SER A 159 13.66 -0.36 -3.74
C SER A 159 13.79 -1.11 -5.08
N GLN A 160 12.68 -1.60 -5.64
CA GLN A 160 12.67 -2.29 -6.92
C GLN A 160 12.89 -1.34 -8.11
N VAL A 161 12.23 -0.18 -8.09
CA VAL A 161 12.25 0.80 -9.20
C VAL A 161 13.51 1.67 -9.18
N GLY A 162 14.06 1.93 -7.99
CA GLY A 162 15.22 2.80 -7.81
C GLY A 162 14.96 4.21 -8.32
N THR A 163 15.94 4.76 -9.04
CA THR A 163 15.86 6.08 -9.68
C THR A 163 15.39 6.02 -11.13
N GLY A 164 15.17 4.81 -11.68
CA GLY A 164 14.80 4.59 -13.08
C GLY A 164 15.94 4.89 -14.07
N MET A 165 17.18 5.04 -13.58
CA MET A 165 18.34 5.42 -14.36
C MET A 165 18.96 4.24 -15.11
N ARG A 166 19.69 4.54 -16.19
CA ARG A 166 20.33 3.56 -17.10
C ARG A 166 21.34 2.62 -16.41
N ASN A 167 21.82 3.02 -15.24
CA ASN A 167 22.89 2.38 -14.49
C ASN A 167 22.35 1.20 -13.67
N GLU A 168 21.08 1.27 -13.26
CA GLU A 168 20.38 0.34 -12.37
C GLU A 168 19.62 -0.75 -13.15
N ARG A 169 20.07 -1.05 -14.38
CA ARG A 169 19.37 -1.94 -15.30
C ARG A 169 19.52 -3.40 -14.88
N ILE A 170 18.43 -4.15 -14.89
CA ILE A 170 18.42 -5.61 -14.76
C ILE A 170 18.50 -6.30 -16.12
N ARG A 171 18.00 -5.63 -17.17
CA ARG A 171 17.90 -6.20 -18.52
C ARG A 171 18.08 -5.12 -19.59
N THR A 172 18.74 -5.49 -20.67
CA THR A 172 18.95 -4.63 -21.85
C THR A 172 18.41 -5.29 -23.11
N TYR A 173 17.53 -4.58 -23.81
CA TYR A 173 16.95 -4.96 -25.10
C TYR A 173 17.63 -4.14 -26.20
N ASN A 174 18.44 -4.80 -27.02
CA ASN A 174 19.19 -4.19 -28.10
C ASN A 174 18.59 -4.61 -29.45
N PHE A 175 17.78 -3.72 -30.03
CA PHE A 175 17.10 -3.98 -31.29
C PHE A 175 18.05 -4.02 -32.50
N PRO A 176 19.03 -3.11 -32.67
CA PRO A 176 19.97 -3.18 -33.79
C PRO A 176 20.75 -4.49 -33.89
N GLN A 177 21.00 -5.14 -32.75
CA GLN A 177 21.74 -6.42 -32.67
C GLN A 177 20.81 -7.63 -32.46
N GLY A 178 19.49 -7.42 -32.36
CA GLY A 178 18.54 -8.50 -32.07
C GLY A 178 18.81 -9.26 -30.77
N ARG A 179 19.36 -8.59 -29.75
CA ARG A 179 19.89 -9.23 -28.54
C ARG A 179 19.21 -8.73 -27.27
N VAL A 180 18.97 -9.64 -26.33
CA VAL A 180 18.56 -9.33 -24.96
C VAL A 180 19.66 -9.80 -24.00
N THR A 181 19.98 -8.99 -22.99
CA THR A 181 21.02 -9.30 -21.99
C THR A 181 20.51 -9.00 -20.59
N ASP A 182 20.49 -10.02 -19.75
CA ASP A 182 20.26 -9.93 -18.31
C ASP A 182 21.59 -9.63 -17.59
N HIS A 183 21.55 -8.81 -16.53
CA HIS A 183 22.72 -8.36 -15.75
C HIS A 183 22.70 -8.97 -14.35
#